data_AF-A0A7S2VK65-F1
#
_entry.id   AF-A0A7S2VK65-F1
#
_cell.length_a   1.000
_cell.length_b   1.000
_cell.length_c   1.000
_cell.angle_alpha   90.00
_cell.angle_beta   90.00
_cell.angle_gamma   90.00
#
_symmetry.space_group_name_H-M   'P 1'
#
loop_
_entity.id
_entity.type
_entity.pdbx_description
1 polymer ?
#
loop_
_entity_poly.entity_id
_entity_poly.type
_entity_poly.pdbx_seq_one_letter_code
_entity_poly.pdbx_strand_id
1 'polypeptide(L)'
;PLGFWDPLGFSSDGDVYSFKRRRSVEIKHGRICMLATMGYITPEVAGKFGGYISPSMRLSFADIPNGLAAIGKVPGVGWLQIFAYCAWCELTYDFDEEVATEPGNLGWKPPLLATTDPEARKRRLSAELANGRLAMM
;
A
#
# COMPACT_ATOMS: atom_id res chain seq x y z
N PRO A 1 0.54 23.00 -1.90
CA PRO A 1 1.71 23.92 -1.84
C PRO A 1 2.55 23.90 -3.12
N LEU A 2 2.84 22.73 -3.71
CA LEU A 2 3.75 22.64 -4.87
C LEU A 2 3.06 22.60 -6.25
N GLY A 3 1.74 22.50 -6.32
CA GLY A 3 1.04 22.40 -7.61
C GLY A 3 1.51 21.20 -8.44
N PHE A 4 1.69 21.41 -9.74
CA PHE A 4 2.34 20.43 -10.62
C PHE A 4 3.87 20.50 -10.44
N TRP A 5 4.48 19.39 -10.05
CA TRP A 5 5.89 19.30 -9.71
C TRP A 5 6.57 18.18 -10.50
N ASP A 6 7.38 18.56 -11.49
CA ASP A 6 8.20 17.65 -12.29
C ASP A 6 9.50 18.36 -12.72
N PRO A 7 10.52 18.41 -11.84
CA PRO A 7 11.79 19.09 -12.15
C PRO A 7 12.66 18.32 -13.15
N LEU A 8 12.43 17.02 -13.33
CA LEU A 8 13.19 16.16 -14.24
C LEU A 8 12.53 16.01 -15.61
N GLY A 9 11.33 16.56 -15.79
CA GLY A 9 10.63 16.58 -17.08
C GLY A 9 10.12 15.20 -17.55
N PHE A 10 10.01 14.21 -16.67
CA PHE A 10 9.56 12.87 -17.07
C PHE A 10 8.13 12.88 -17.61
N SER A 11 7.31 13.86 -17.30
CA SER A 11 5.94 13.99 -17.84
C SER A 11 5.87 14.71 -19.19
N SER A 12 6.99 15.22 -19.71
CA SER A 12 7.04 16.01 -20.96
C SER A 12 7.06 15.17 -22.25
N ASP A 13 7.23 13.84 -22.12
CA ASP A 13 7.39 12.89 -23.22
C ASP A 13 6.14 12.72 -24.12
N GLY A 14 4.98 13.26 -23.71
CA GLY A 14 3.72 13.20 -24.46
C GLY A 14 3.01 11.83 -24.46
N ASP A 15 3.65 10.78 -23.94
CA ASP A 15 3.03 9.46 -23.81
C ASP A 15 2.11 9.36 -22.58
N VAL A 16 0.81 9.28 -22.86
CA VAL A 16 -0.25 9.17 -21.86
C VAL A 16 -0.16 7.83 -21.11
N TYR A 17 0.22 6.73 -21.77
CA TYR A 17 0.31 5.43 -21.12
C TYR A 17 1.45 5.41 -20.10
N SER A 18 2.64 5.89 -20.47
CA SER A 18 3.77 6.01 -19.53
C SER A 18 3.44 6.92 -18.34
N PHE A 19 2.72 8.03 -18.55
CA PHE A 19 2.28 8.88 -17.45
C PHE A 19 1.31 8.15 -16.51
N LYS A 20 0.29 7.49 -17.06
CA LYS A 20 -0.68 6.71 -16.25
C LYS A 20 0.03 5.57 -15.51
N ARG A 21 0.98 4.90 -16.12
CA ARG A 21 1.80 3.85 -15.49
C ARG A 21 2.60 4.40 -14.31
N ARG A 22 3.29 5.53 -14.49
CA ARG A 22 4.03 6.21 -13.40
C ARG A 22 3.09 6.61 -12.26
N ARG A 23 1.87 7.06 -12.57
CA ARG A 23 0.84 7.36 -11.56
C ARG A 23 0.36 6.11 -10.82
N SER A 24 0.08 4.99 -11.50
CA SER A 24 -0.29 3.73 -10.84
C SER A 24 0.83 3.24 -9.91
N VAL A 25 2.09 3.36 -10.35
CA VAL A 25 3.26 3.00 -9.53
C VAL A 25 3.35 3.87 -8.27
N GLU A 26 3.15 5.18 -8.39
CA GLU A 26 3.12 6.12 -7.25
C GLU A 26 2.04 5.73 -6.24
N ILE A 27 0.83 5.41 -6.71
CA ILE A 27 -0.29 4.99 -5.85
C ILE A 27 0.02 3.66 -5.16
N LYS A 28 0.55 2.66 -5.88
CA LYS A 28 0.89 1.35 -5.31
C LYS A 28 1.94 1.48 -4.20
N HIS A 29 3.03 2.23 -4.44
CA HIS A 29 4.05 2.48 -3.42
C HIS A 29 3.49 3.27 -2.24
N GLY A 30 2.70 4.32 -2.50
CA GLY A 30 2.04 5.10 -1.45
C GLY A 30 1.16 4.23 -0.54
N ARG A 31 0.35 3.32 -1.10
CA ARG A 31 -0.50 2.40 -0.33
C ARG A 31 0.30 1.45 0.55
N ILE A 32 1.38 0.87 0.02
CA ILE A 32 2.26 -0.02 0.78
C ILE A 32 2.92 0.75 1.93
N CYS A 33 3.46 1.94 1.65
CA CYS A 33 4.12 2.75 2.65
C CYS A 33 3.16 3.25 3.74
N MET A 34 1.92 3.63 3.40
CA MET A 34 0.90 4.01 4.39
C MET A 34 0.56 2.85 5.35
N LEU A 35 0.43 1.62 4.82
CA LEU A 35 0.21 0.44 5.66
C LEU A 35 1.45 0.09 6.49
N ALA A 36 2.65 0.25 5.92
CA ALA A 36 3.91 0.00 6.62
C ALA A 36 4.14 0.99 7.78
N THR A 37 3.86 2.29 7.59
CA THR A 37 3.97 3.29 8.68
C THR A 37 3.01 2.97 9.81
N MET A 38 1.74 2.69 9.49
CA MET A 38 0.77 2.26 10.50
C MET A 38 1.17 0.95 11.18
N GLY A 39 1.68 -0.02 10.43
CA GLY A 39 2.17 -1.30 10.94
C GLY A 39 3.42 -1.18 11.82
N TYR A 40 4.24 -0.14 11.61
CA TYR A 40 5.38 0.16 12.47
C TYR A 40 4.93 0.80 13.80
N ILE A 41 3.97 1.74 13.75
CA ILE A 41 3.50 2.48 14.92
C ILE A 41 2.58 1.64 15.82
N THR A 42 1.71 0.82 15.21
CA THR A 42 0.63 0.11 15.95
C THR A 42 1.16 -0.81 17.06
N PRO A 43 2.21 -1.64 16.85
CA PRO A 43 2.77 -2.49 17.90
C PRO A 43 3.40 -1.71 19.06
N GLU A 44 3.80 -0.45 18.84
CA GLU A 44 4.36 0.41 19.88
C GLU A 44 3.25 1.08 20.71
N VAL A 45 2.16 1.51 20.07
CA VAL A 45 1.09 2.30 20.70
C VAL A 45 -0.06 1.44 21.22
N ALA A 46 -0.57 0.50 20.41
CA ALA A 46 -1.72 -0.33 20.74
C ALA A 46 -1.34 -1.66 21.42
N GLY A 47 -0.04 -1.95 21.49
CA GLY A 47 0.48 -3.23 21.96
C GLY A 47 0.37 -4.34 20.92
N LYS A 48 0.72 -5.55 21.35
CA LYS A 48 0.76 -6.74 20.49
C LYS A 48 -0.46 -7.61 20.75
N PHE A 49 -0.90 -8.33 19.73
CA PHE A 49 -1.99 -9.29 19.88
C PHE A 49 -1.62 -10.39 20.90
N GLY A 50 -2.62 -10.87 21.64
CA GLY A 50 -2.45 -12.05 22.48
C GLY A 50 -2.40 -13.32 21.63
N GLY A 51 -1.62 -14.33 22.08
CA GLY A 51 -1.58 -15.65 21.46
C GLY A 51 -0.29 -15.97 20.71
N TYR A 52 -0.34 -17.07 19.95
CA TYR A 52 0.81 -17.64 19.25
C TYR A 52 0.77 -17.31 17.77
N ILE A 53 1.87 -16.78 17.23
CA ILE A 53 2.06 -16.66 15.78
C ILE A 53 2.27 -18.04 15.14
N SER A 54 2.89 -18.96 15.88
CA SER A 54 3.07 -20.35 15.46
C SER A 54 2.88 -21.27 16.67
N PRO A 55 1.74 -21.97 16.76
CA PRO A 55 1.49 -22.94 17.83
C PRO A 55 2.51 -24.08 17.83
N SER A 56 3.01 -24.48 16.65
CA SER A 56 4.02 -25.54 16.50
C SER A 56 5.40 -25.14 17.01
N MET A 57 5.78 -23.86 16.85
CA MET A 57 7.06 -23.33 17.36
C MET A 57 6.94 -22.70 18.76
N ARG A 58 5.74 -22.68 19.35
CA ARG A 58 5.41 -21.98 20.61
C ARG A 58 5.90 -20.53 20.62
N LEU A 59 5.86 -19.87 19.47
CA LEU A 59 6.27 -18.47 19.32
C LEU A 59 5.06 -17.58 19.57
N SER A 60 5.12 -16.72 20.59
CA SER A 60 4.04 -15.76 20.88
C SER A 60 4.24 -14.46 20.11
N PHE A 61 3.15 -13.71 19.87
CA PHE A 61 3.26 -12.37 19.31
C PHE A 61 4.06 -11.44 20.23
N ALA A 62 4.05 -11.66 21.55
CA ALA A 62 4.81 -10.87 22.51
C ALA A 62 6.33 -10.98 22.28
N ASP A 63 6.81 -12.15 21.86
CA ASP A 63 8.23 -12.46 21.65
C ASP A 63 8.80 -11.84 20.36
N ILE A 64 7.95 -11.32 19.48
CA ILE A 64 8.38 -10.65 18.24
C ILE A 64 8.82 -9.23 18.60
N PRO A 65 10.09 -8.85 18.40
CA PRO A 65 10.54 -7.50 18.70
C PRO A 65 9.84 -6.47 17.80
N ASN A 66 9.68 -5.23 18.27
CA ASN A 66 9.12 -4.17 17.46
C ASN A 66 10.13 -3.70 16.40
N GLY A 67 9.61 -3.09 15.33
CA GLY A 67 10.42 -2.55 14.24
C GLY A 67 11.05 -3.61 13.34
N LEU A 68 12.20 -3.29 12.75
CA LEU A 68 12.84 -4.10 11.69
C LEU A 68 13.31 -5.48 12.17
N ALA A 69 13.57 -5.64 13.47
CA ALA A 69 13.95 -6.92 14.05
C ALA A 69 12.83 -7.97 13.98
N ALA A 70 11.57 -7.56 13.79
CA ALA A 70 10.42 -8.45 13.63
C ALA A 70 10.58 -9.36 12.41
N ILE A 71 11.12 -8.82 11.32
CA ILE A 71 11.22 -9.48 10.00
C ILE A 71 11.99 -10.80 10.11
N GLY A 72 13.06 -10.82 10.89
CA GLY A 72 13.90 -12.01 11.09
C GLY A 72 13.35 -13.04 12.09
N LYS A 73 12.30 -12.70 12.84
CA LYS A 73 11.67 -13.60 13.83
C LYS A 73 10.41 -14.28 13.31
N VAL A 74 9.80 -13.75 12.26
CA VAL A 74 8.65 -14.39 11.61
C VAL A 74 9.11 -15.70 10.94
N PRO A 75 8.45 -16.84 11.20
CA PRO A 75 8.80 -18.12 10.58
C PRO A 75 8.72 -18.05 9.05
N GLY A 76 9.65 -18.73 8.35
CA GLY A 76 9.70 -18.73 6.88
C GLY A 76 8.43 -19.24 6.19
N VAL A 77 7.69 -20.17 6.83
CA VAL A 77 6.38 -20.63 6.33
C VAL A 77 5.34 -19.50 6.35
N GLY A 78 5.38 -18.61 7.35
CA GLY A 78 4.50 -17.44 7.41
C GLY A 78 4.80 -16.47 6.27
N TRP A 79 6.08 -16.24 5.97
CA TRP A 79 6.49 -15.45 4.80
C TRP A 79 6.00 -16.05 3.48
N LEU A 80 6.09 -17.37 3.32
CA LEU A 80 5.58 -18.06 2.12
C LEU A 80 4.08 -17.82 1.95
N GLN A 81 3.29 -17.89 3.03
CA GLN A 81 1.84 -17.62 2.97
C GLN A 81 1.55 -16.18 2.56
N ILE A 82 2.30 -15.21 3.12
CA ILE A 82 2.16 -13.79 2.77
C ILE A 82 2.48 -13.57 1.29
N PHE A 83 3.63 -14.06 0.81
CA PHE A 83 4.02 -13.90 -0.59
C PHE A 83 3.08 -14.62 -1.56
N ALA A 84 2.60 -15.82 -1.20
CA ALA A 84 1.62 -16.54 -2.02
C ALA A 84 0.31 -15.76 -2.12
N TYR A 85 -0.17 -15.16 -1.03
CA TYR A 85 -1.37 -14.34 -1.05
C TYR A 85 -1.17 -13.04 -1.83
N CYS A 86 -0.04 -12.35 -1.63
CA CYS A 86 0.29 -11.15 -2.41
C CYS A 86 0.40 -11.46 -3.91
N ALA A 87 1.05 -12.56 -4.28
CA ALA A 87 1.15 -13.01 -5.66
C ALA A 87 -0.22 -13.33 -6.25
N TRP A 88 -1.10 -14.01 -5.49
CA TRP A 88 -2.47 -14.25 -5.92
C TRP A 88 -3.22 -12.94 -6.18
N CYS A 89 -3.15 -11.99 -5.25
CA CYS A 89 -3.77 -10.67 -5.43
C CYS A 89 -3.21 -9.95 -6.66
N GLU A 90 -1.89 -9.90 -6.84
CA GLU A 90 -1.31 -9.21 -8.00
C GLU A 90 -1.59 -9.92 -9.34
N LEU A 91 -1.69 -11.25 -9.37
CA LEU A 91 -1.97 -11.99 -10.61
C LEU A 91 -3.46 -11.97 -11.01
N THR A 92 -4.35 -11.76 -10.05
CA THR A 92 -5.80 -11.69 -10.33
C THR A 92 -6.19 -10.35 -10.97
N TYR A 93 -5.38 -9.30 -10.77
CA TYR A 93 -5.62 -7.97 -11.31
C TYR A 93 -4.68 -7.69 -12.49
N ASP A 94 -5.25 -7.37 -13.64
CA ASP A 94 -4.47 -6.95 -14.81
C ASP A 94 -3.99 -5.51 -14.63
N PHE A 95 -2.68 -5.34 -14.40
CA PHE A 95 -2.05 -4.05 -14.21
C PHE A 95 -2.10 -3.18 -15.47
N ASP A 96 -2.02 -3.77 -16.65
CA ASP A 96 -2.03 -3.01 -17.91
C ASP A 96 -3.44 -2.49 -18.21
N GLU A 97 -4.47 -3.29 -17.91
CA GLU A 97 -5.87 -2.86 -17.98
C GLU A 97 -6.19 -1.74 -16.98
N GLU A 98 -5.66 -1.83 -15.75
CA GLU A 98 -5.78 -0.78 -14.73
C GLU A 98 -5.14 0.54 -15.17
N VAL A 99 -3.93 0.47 -15.74
CA VAL A 99 -3.23 1.64 -16.28
C VAL A 99 -4.00 2.25 -17.46
N ALA A 100 -4.60 1.43 -18.33
CA ALA A 100 -5.35 1.89 -19.48
C ALA A 100 -6.64 2.64 -19.08
N THR A 101 -7.36 2.10 -18.09
CA THR A 101 -8.64 2.64 -17.62
C THR A 101 -8.45 3.81 -16.65
N GLU A 102 -8.27 3.52 -15.37
CA GLU A 102 -8.13 4.50 -14.30
C GLU A 102 -7.08 4.05 -13.26
N PRO A 103 -5.91 4.71 -13.19
CA PRO A 103 -4.84 4.38 -12.26
C PRO A 103 -5.31 4.25 -10.80
N GLY A 104 -5.03 3.11 -10.17
CA GLY A 104 -5.33 2.84 -8.76
C GLY A 104 -6.74 2.34 -8.47
N ASN A 105 -7.61 2.18 -9.48
CA ASN A 105 -9.00 1.75 -9.32
C ASN A 105 -9.16 0.23 -9.49
N LEU A 106 -9.10 -0.51 -8.39
CA LEU A 106 -9.22 -1.98 -8.35
C LEU A 106 -10.66 -2.48 -8.27
N GLY A 107 -11.67 -1.63 -8.54
CA GLY A 107 -13.09 -1.98 -8.46
C GLY A 107 -13.64 -2.18 -7.04
N TRP A 108 -12.78 -2.14 -6.01
CA TRP A 108 -13.18 -2.23 -4.61
C TRP A 108 -13.82 -0.93 -4.13
N LYS A 109 -15.12 -0.97 -3.83
CA LYS A 109 -15.93 0.18 -3.41
C LYS A 109 -16.54 -0.05 -2.03
N PRO A 110 -15.85 0.34 -0.94
CA PRO A 110 -16.39 0.20 0.40
C PRO A 110 -17.60 1.12 0.56
N PRO A 111 -18.74 0.66 1.10
CA PRO A 111 -19.98 1.45 1.16
C PRO A 111 -19.86 2.76 1.96
N LEU A 112 -18.86 2.89 2.83
CA LEU A 112 -18.60 4.09 3.65
C LEU A 112 -17.51 5.01 3.08
N LEU A 113 -16.66 4.50 2.17
CA LEU A 113 -15.50 5.23 1.64
C LEU A 113 -15.65 5.58 0.16
N ALA A 114 -16.43 4.80 -0.58
CA ALA A 114 -16.82 5.12 -1.94
C ALA A 114 -17.80 6.30 -1.92
N THR A 115 -17.54 7.31 -2.75
CA THR A 115 -18.42 8.46 -2.91
C THR A 115 -18.64 8.68 -4.39
N THR A 116 -19.90 8.90 -4.75
CA THR A 116 -20.32 9.14 -6.14
C THR A 116 -20.17 10.61 -6.55
N ASP A 117 -20.09 11.52 -5.58
CA ASP A 117 -19.86 12.94 -5.79
C ASP A 117 -18.43 13.21 -6.35
N PRO A 118 -18.30 13.83 -7.54
CA PRO A 118 -17.03 14.06 -8.20
C PRO A 118 -16.07 14.98 -7.42
N GLU A 119 -16.57 15.98 -6.70
CA GLU A 119 -15.71 16.90 -5.93
C GLU A 119 -15.10 16.20 -4.71
N ALA A 120 -15.93 15.48 -3.96
CA ALA A 120 -15.48 14.66 -2.84
C ALA A 120 -14.47 13.60 -3.30
N ARG A 121 -14.69 12.97 -4.47
CA ARG A 121 -13.76 11.99 -5.04
C ARG A 121 -12.39 12.61 -5.34
N LYS A 122 -12.36 13.76 -6.04
CA LYS A 122 -11.10 14.46 -6.36
C LYS A 122 -10.31 14.84 -5.10
N ARG A 123 -11.01 15.31 -4.06
CA ARG A 123 -10.41 15.65 -2.77
C ARG A 123 -9.80 14.41 -2.08
N ARG A 124 -10.53 13.30 -2.03
CA ARG A 124 -10.07 12.05 -1.39
C ARG A 124 -8.87 11.44 -2.12
N LEU A 125 -8.89 11.40 -3.46
CA LEU A 125 -7.76 10.91 -4.26
C LEU A 125 -6.51 11.78 -4.08
N SER A 126 -6.69 13.11 -4.00
CA SER A 126 -5.58 14.02 -3.73
C SER A 126 -5.01 13.81 -2.32
N ALA A 127 -5.87 13.54 -1.34
CA ALA A 127 -5.45 13.22 0.03
C ALA A 127 -4.73 11.87 0.11
N GLU A 128 -5.19 10.85 -0.61
CA GLU A 128 -4.51 9.54 -0.71
C GLU A 128 -3.09 9.70 -1.25
N LEU A 129 -2.91 10.45 -2.34
CA LEU A 129 -1.57 10.73 -2.89
C LEU A 129 -0.70 11.53 -1.92
N ALA A 130 -1.25 12.55 -1.25
CA ALA A 130 -0.48 13.34 -0.29
C ALA A 130 -0.03 12.51 0.91
N ASN A 131 -0.92 11.68 1.47
CA ASN A 131 -0.59 10.77 2.57
C ASN A 131 0.38 9.67 2.13
N GLY A 132 0.21 9.13 0.91
CA GLY A 132 1.14 8.17 0.33
C GLY A 132 2.54 8.75 0.16
N ARG A 133 2.65 9.98 -0.36
CA ARG A 133 3.93 10.71 -0.47
C ARG A 133 4.57 10.95 0.88
N LEU A 134 3.78 11.35 1.88
CA LEU A 134 4.28 11.53 3.24
C LEU A 134 4.79 10.21 3.84
N ALA A 135 4.06 9.11 3.65
CA ALA A 135 4.45 7.81 4.17
C ALA A 135 5.68 7.20 3.49
N MET A 136 6.01 7.63 2.28
CA MET A 136 7.22 7.23 1.55
C MET A 136 8.50 7.95 2.01
N MET A 137 8.36 9.07 2.73
CA MET A 137 9.47 9.88 3.25
C MET A 137 9.87 9.42 4.66
#